data_AF-A0A4Y9R533-F1
#
_entry.id   AF-A0A4Y9R533-F1
#
_cell.length_a   1.000
_cell.length_b   1.000
_cell.length_c   1.000
_cell.angle_alpha   90.00
_cell.angle_beta   90.00
_cell.angle_gamma   90.00
#
_symmetry.space_group_name_H-M   'P 1'
#
loop_
_entity.id
_entity.type
_entity.pdbx_description
1 polymer ?
#
loop_
_entity_poly.entity_id
_entity_poly.type
_entity_poly.pdbx_seq_one_letter_code
_entity_poly.pdbx_strand_id
1 'polypeptide(L)'
;MAKNKLEKAAKKALDKAKDAVAEAKRTARKAGAKAKRRAAKVEAELKLLAAKIEKDAAKRAKKDARAKKAASATAAPATVKKPVPAKAAPSTNAPSKPAPAKAAPTRATKPAKVSVPSEDDVVIVPAVAEPAPAEVNTPTKTRASALTDEAAERGDLSALTVVQLRGRAREKGLTGYGKFTKAQLIASLAD
;
A
#
# COMPACT_ATOMS: atom_id res chain seq x y z
N MET A 1 34.40 23.29 -50.06
CA MET A 1 32.99 23.53 -49.66
C MET A 1 32.43 22.54 -48.61
N ALA A 2 32.81 21.24 -48.61
CA ALA A 2 32.21 20.23 -47.73
C ALA A 2 32.56 20.35 -46.22
N LYS A 3 33.78 20.77 -45.89
CA LYS A 3 34.28 20.87 -44.49
C LYS A 3 33.44 21.83 -43.62
N ASN A 4 33.00 22.96 -44.17
CA ASN A 4 32.19 23.96 -43.45
C ASN A 4 30.77 23.47 -43.11
N LYS A 5 30.21 22.51 -43.86
CA LYS A 5 28.89 21.92 -43.54
C LYS A 5 28.99 20.94 -42.37
N LEU A 6 30.04 20.12 -42.36
CA LEU A 6 30.31 19.19 -41.26
C LEU A 6 30.61 19.92 -39.94
N GLU A 7 31.39 20.99 -39.98
CA GLU A 7 31.65 21.81 -38.78
C GLU A 7 30.38 22.48 -38.23
N LYS A 8 29.48 22.96 -39.10
CA LYS A 8 28.19 23.51 -38.67
C LYS A 8 27.27 22.43 -38.10
N ALA A 9 27.28 21.23 -38.68
CA ALA A 9 26.52 20.10 -38.15
C ALA A 9 27.06 19.65 -36.78
N ALA A 10 28.39 19.58 -36.62
CA ALA A 10 29.05 19.24 -35.37
C ALA A 10 28.74 20.28 -34.27
N LYS A 11 28.78 21.58 -34.57
CA LYS A 11 28.40 22.64 -33.62
C LYS A 11 26.93 22.51 -33.19
N LYS A 12 26.00 22.31 -34.13
CA LYS A 12 24.57 22.11 -33.81
C LYS A 12 24.33 20.83 -32.99
N ALA A 13 25.06 19.76 -33.26
CA ALA A 13 24.97 18.53 -32.48
C ALA A 13 25.46 18.74 -31.04
N LEU A 14 26.56 19.49 -30.88
CA LEU A 14 27.13 19.82 -29.59
C LEU A 14 26.19 20.73 -28.76
N ASP A 15 25.55 21.71 -29.39
CA ASP A 15 24.58 22.57 -28.72
C ASP A 15 23.33 21.78 -28.28
N LYS A 16 22.80 20.90 -29.15
CA LYS A 16 21.70 19.99 -28.77
C LYS A 16 22.07 19.06 -27.62
N ALA A 17 23.30 18.55 -27.60
CA ALA A 17 23.79 17.71 -26.52
C ALA A 17 23.86 18.48 -25.19
N LYS A 18 24.31 19.74 -25.22
CA LYS A 18 24.32 20.62 -24.03
C LYS A 18 22.92 20.89 -23.51
N ASP A 19 21.96 21.16 -24.39
CA ASP A 19 20.56 21.40 -24.00
C ASP A 19 19.92 20.15 -23.37
N ALA A 20 20.15 18.97 -23.95
CA ALA A 20 19.67 17.70 -23.39
C ALA A 20 20.26 17.43 -22.00
N VAL A 21 21.55 17.71 -21.79
CA VAL A 21 22.21 17.59 -20.48
C VAL A 21 21.64 18.59 -19.48
N ALA A 22 21.36 19.83 -19.89
CA ALA A 22 20.75 20.85 -19.03
C ALA A 22 19.31 20.45 -18.62
N GLU A 23 18.53 19.92 -19.55
CA GLU A 23 17.18 19.41 -19.29
C GLU A 23 17.21 18.22 -18.31
N ALA A 24 18.10 17.25 -18.53
CA ALA A 24 18.32 16.12 -17.63
C ALA A 24 18.73 16.57 -16.21
N LYS A 25 19.60 17.57 -16.08
CA LYS A 25 19.95 18.16 -14.77
C LYS A 25 18.75 18.83 -14.12
N ARG A 26 17.91 19.52 -14.88
CA ARG A 26 16.70 20.20 -14.37
C ARG A 26 15.65 19.19 -13.89
N THR A 27 15.46 18.08 -14.61
CA THR A 27 14.55 17.00 -14.20
C THR A 27 15.07 16.27 -12.97
N ALA A 28 16.37 15.97 -12.91
CA ALA A 28 17.00 15.37 -11.72
C ALA A 28 16.85 16.26 -10.46
N ARG A 29 17.08 17.57 -10.58
CA ARG A 29 16.85 18.53 -9.47
C ARG A 29 15.39 18.58 -9.04
N LYS A 30 14.44 18.57 -9.99
CA LYS A 30 13.00 18.52 -9.67
C LYS A 30 12.60 17.21 -8.98
N ALA A 31 13.17 16.08 -9.40
CA ALA A 31 12.95 14.80 -8.75
C ALA A 31 13.49 14.80 -7.32
N GLY A 32 14.72 15.30 -7.10
CA GLY A 32 15.30 15.47 -5.76
C GLY A 32 14.49 16.43 -4.87
N ALA A 33 14.00 17.54 -5.43
CA ALA A 33 13.14 18.48 -4.71
C ALA A 33 11.79 17.84 -4.31
N LYS A 34 11.19 17.02 -5.19
CA LYS A 34 9.97 16.25 -4.86
C LYS A 34 10.23 15.22 -3.76
N ALA A 35 11.35 14.51 -3.81
CA ALA A 35 11.75 13.56 -2.77
C ALA A 35 11.95 14.28 -1.42
N LYS A 36 12.66 15.41 -1.41
CA LYS A 36 12.87 16.22 -0.20
C LYS A 36 11.56 16.74 0.41
N ARG A 37 10.60 17.19 -0.43
CA ARG A 37 9.26 17.60 0.04
C ARG A 37 8.47 16.45 0.64
N ARG A 38 8.54 15.25 0.05
CA ARG A 38 7.88 14.06 0.61
C ARG A 38 8.52 13.66 1.93
N ALA A 39 9.84 13.66 2.04
CA ALA A 39 10.56 13.39 3.28
C ALA A 39 10.14 14.39 4.39
N ALA A 40 10.12 15.69 4.10
CA ALA A 40 9.69 16.71 5.06
C ALA A 40 8.21 16.52 5.50
N LYS A 41 7.33 16.09 4.59
CA LYS A 41 5.93 15.79 4.93
C LYS A 41 5.82 14.59 5.87
N VAL A 42 6.58 13.53 5.60
CA VAL A 42 6.64 12.34 6.48
C VAL A 42 7.19 12.70 7.85
N GLU A 43 8.26 13.50 7.93
CA GLU A 43 8.78 13.99 9.22
C GLU A 43 7.75 14.81 10.00
N ALA A 44 6.97 15.67 9.34
CA ALA A 44 5.91 16.44 9.98
C ALA A 44 4.78 15.53 10.50
N GLU A 45 4.38 14.51 9.73
CA GLU A 45 3.39 13.52 10.15
C GLU A 45 3.89 12.69 11.35
N LEU A 46 5.16 12.29 11.37
CA LEU A 46 5.77 11.59 12.50
C LEU A 46 5.79 12.44 13.76
N LYS A 47 6.14 13.73 13.67
CA LYS A 47 6.09 14.67 14.80
C LYS A 47 4.67 14.83 15.34
N LEU A 48 3.68 14.94 14.47
CA LEU A 48 2.27 15.03 14.88
C LEU A 48 1.78 13.74 15.57
N LEU A 49 2.19 12.58 15.07
CA LEU A 49 1.85 11.29 15.70
C LEU A 49 2.53 11.15 17.07
N ALA A 50 3.81 11.50 17.18
CA ALA A 50 4.52 11.50 18.46
C ALA A 50 3.81 12.39 19.49
N ALA A 51 3.43 13.62 19.11
CA ALA A 51 2.69 14.53 20.00
C ALA A 51 1.29 14.01 20.39
N LYS A 52 0.61 13.27 19.52
CA LYS A 52 -0.67 12.62 19.84
C LYS A 52 -0.47 11.48 20.83
N ILE A 53 0.53 10.63 20.60
CA ILE A 53 0.86 9.52 21.50
C ILE A 53 1.19 10.04 22.89
N GLU A 54 1.99 11.10 23.01
CA GLU A 54 2.33 11.71 24.30
C GLU A 54 1.10 12.27 25.02
N LYS A 55 0.21 12.98 24.29
CA LYS A 55 -1.05 13.46 24.86
C LYS A 55 -1.97 12.34 25.32
N ASP A 56 -2.07 11.26 24.56
CA ASP A 56 -2.92 10.12 24.91
C ASP A 56 -2.34 9.31 26.07
N ALA A 57 -1.01 9.17 26.14
CA ALA A 57 -0.32 8.59 27.29
C ALA A 57 -0.59 9.40 28.57
N ALA A 58 -0.49 10.74 28.51
CA ALA A 58 -0.79 11.61 29.64
C ALA A 58 -2.27 11.53 30.08
N LYS A 59 -3.21 11.40 29.14
CA LYS A 59 -4.64 11.18 29.46
C LYS A 59 -4.88 9.83 30.13
N ARG A 60 -4.24 8.76 29.64
CA ARG A 60 -4.32 7.43 30.26
C ARG A 60 -3.77 7.44 31.68
N ALA A 61 -2.60 8.03 31.89
CA ALA A 61 -2.00 8.17 33.22
C ALA A 61 -2.92 8.93 34.21
N LYS A 62 -3.56 10.02 33.77
CA LYS A 62 -4.55 10.74 34.60
C LYS A 62 -5.80 9.92 34.91
N LYS A 63 -6.30 9.14 33.93
CA LYS A 63 -7.46 8.25 34.12
C LYS A 63 -7.12 7.15 35.12
N ASP A 64 -5.96 6.54 35.00
CA ASP A 64 -5.50 5.46 35.88
C ASP A 64 -5.25 5.97 37.31
N ALA A 65 -4.69 7.17 37.47
CA ALA A 65 -4.56 7.82 38.78
C ALA A 65 -5.92 8.08 39.44
N ARG A 66 -6.92 8.53 38.66
CA ARG A 66 -8.28 8.76 39.16
C ARG A 66 -9.00 7.45 39.52
N ALA A 67 -8.80 6.38 38.74
CA ALA A 67 -9.34 5.06 39.04
C ALA A 67 -8.72 4.47 40.32
N LYS A 68 -7.41 4.62 40.52
CA LYS A 68 -6.72 4.18 41.75
C LYS A 68 -7.18 4.97 42.99
N LYS A 69 -7.40 6.28 42.86
CA LYS A 69 -7.93 7.12 43.96
C LYS A 69 -9.39 6.78 44.31
N ALA A 70 -10.20 6.36 43.33
CA ALA A 70 -11.55 5.89 43.57
C ALA A 70 -11.57 4.50 44.24
N ALA A 71 -10.67 3.60 43.84
CA ALA A 71 -10.55 2.26 44.43
C ALA A 71 -10.06 2.28 45.89
N SER A 72 -9.24 3.26 46.29
CA SER A 72 -8.78 3.40 47.68
C SER A 72 -9.81 4.05 48.62
N ALA A 73 -10.91 4.60 48.09
CA ALA A 73 -11.98 5.22 48.88
C ALA A 73 -13.13 4.24 49.19
N THR A 74 -13.08 3.00 48.70
CA THR A 74 -14.12 1.97 48.88
C THR A 74 -13.58 0.71 49.57
N ALA A 75 -12.62 0.87 50.48
CA ALA A 75 -12.15 -0.19 51.38
C ALA A 75 -12.74 0.02 52.79
N ALA A 76 -14.07 0.03 52.88
CA ALA A 76 -14.76 -0.34 54.11
C ALA A 76 -15.40 -1.72 53.86
N PRO A 77 -15.16 -2.74 54.70
CA PRO A 77 -15.64 -4.09 54.45
C PRO A 77 -17.14 -4.15 54.73
N ALA A 78 -17.96 -3.99 53.69
CA ALA A 78 -19.39 -4.24 53.78
C ALA A 78 -19.64 -5.75 53.68
N THR A 79 -20.07 -6.28 54.82
CA THR A 79 -20.45 -7.64 55.10
C THR A 79 -21.78 -8.03 54.42
N VAL A 80 -21.78 -9.26 53.88
CA VAL A 80 -22.90 -10.23 53.68
C VAL A 80 -23.92 -10.08 52.53
N LYS A 81 -24.15 -11.25 51.90
CA LYS A 81 -25.36 -11.86 51.29
C LYS A 81 -25.44 -11.92 49.75
N LYS A 82 -25.15 -13.12 49.23
CA LYS A 82 -25.71 -13.72 47.99
C LYS A 82 -26.94 -14.58 48.37
N PRO A 83 -27.78 -15.05 47.42
CA PRO A 83 -28.23 -14.47 46.15
C PRO A 83 -29.78 -14.54 45.98
N VAL A 84 -30.37 -13.72 45.11
CA VAL A 84 -31.73 -13.98 44.58
C VAL A 84 -31.69 -13.85 43.05
N PRO A 85 -32.10 -14.86 42.27
CA PRO A 85 -32.12 -14.78 40.81
C PRO A 85 -33.43 -14.13 40.34
N ALA A 86 -33.37 -12.87 39.92
CA ALA A 86 -34.49 -12.18 39.31
C ALA A 86 -34.32 -12.15 37.78
N LYS A 87 -35.01 -13.10 37.14
CA LYS A 87 -35.82 -12.97 35.92
C LYS A 87 -35.22 -12.14 34.77
N ALA A 88 -34.71 -12.85 33.77
CA ALA A 88 -34.46 -12.33 32.43
C ALA A 88 -35.78 -11.84 31.78
N ALA A 89 -35.79 -10.60 31.33
CA ALA A 89 -36.76 -10.09 30.37
C ALA A 89 -36.04 -9.88 29.03
N PRO A 90 -36.54 -10.42 27.91
CA PRO A 90 -35.99 -10.17 26.59
C PRO A 90 -36.56 -8.86 26.05
N SER A 91 -35.75 -7.79 26.06
CA SER A 91 -36.11 -6.55 25.37
C SER A 91 -35.54 -6.57 23.96
N THR A 92 -36.42 -6.93 23.04
CA THR A 92 -36.32 -6.69 21.60
C THR A 92 -36.13 -5.20 21.34
N ASN A 93 -35.06 -4.82 20.65
CA ASN A 93 -35.09 -3.57 19.89
C ASN A 93 -34.37 -3.72 18.55
N ALA A 94 -35.13 -3.33 17.54
CA ALA A 94 -35.04 -3.68 16.15
C ALA A 94 -33.91 -2.96 15.39
N PRO A 95 -33.42 -3.53 14.28
CA PRO A 95 -32.50 -2.86 13.37
C PRO A 95 -33.20 -1.72 12.62
N SER A 96 -32.70 -0.51 12.80
CA SER A 96 -33.09 0.67 12.03
C SER A 96 -32.67 0.54 10.55
N LYS A 97 -33.64 0.13 9.73
CA LYS A 97 -34.05 0.67 8.41
C LYS A 97 -32.94 1.29 7.52
N PRO A 98 -32.55 0.66 6.39
CA PRO A 98 -31.83 1.34 5.32
C PRO A 98 -32.81 2.14 4.44
N ALA A 99 -32.50 3.42 4.21
CA ALA A 99 -33.24 4.30 3.31
C ALA A 99 -32.78 4.10 1.83
N PRO A 100 -33.66 4.36 0.84
CA PRO A 100 -33.51 3.87 -0.52
C PRO A 100 -32.69 4.79 -1.45
N ALA A 101 -32.34 4.17 -2.57
CA ALA A 101 -31.56 4.65 -3.70
C ALA A 101 -32.04 5.97 -4.32
N LYS A 102 -31.06 6.74 -4.83
CA LYS A 102 -31.22 7.57 -6.04
C LYS A 102 -30.16 7.19 -7.04
N ALA A 103 -30.59 6.42 -8.04
CA ALA A 103 -29.92 6.30 -9.33
C ALA A 103 -30.33 7.48 -10.22
N ALA A 104 -29.41 7.93 -11.09
CA ALA A 104 -29.66 8.34 -12.48
C ALA A 104 -28.43 9.05 -13.09
N PRO A 105 -28.25 8.98 -14.42
CA PRO A 105 -26.95 8.70 -15.04
C PRO A 105 -26.51 9.77 -16.06
N THR A 106 -25.62 9.39 -16.98
CA THR A 106 -25.22 9.99 -18.28
C THR A 106 -23.84 10.67 -18.28
N ARG A 107 -22.82 10.08 -18.94
CA ARG A 107 -22.41 10.21 -20.38
C ARG A 107 -21.22 11.20 -20.43
N ALA A 108 -20.10 11.05 -21.14
CA ALA A 108 -19.79 10.35 -22.37
C ALA A 108 -18.27 10.07 -22.47
N THR A 109 -17.93 8.91 -23.04
CA THR A 109 -16.91 8.69 -24.09
C THR A 109 -15.75 9.67 -24.27
N LYS A 110 -14.52 9.14 -24.18
CA LYS A 110 -13.47 9.25 -25.22
C LYS A 110 -12.32 8.26 -24.93
N PRO A 111 -12.10 7.22 -25.76
CA PRO A 111 -10.87 6.43 -25.73
C PRO A 111 -9.84 7.08 -26.66
N ALA A 112 -8.61 7.26 -26.18
CA ALA A 112 -7.50 7.67 -27.02
C ALA A 112 -6.25 6.82 -26.73
N LYS A 113 -6.07 5.87 -27.65
CA LYS A 113 -4.80 5.42 -28.24
C LYS A 113 -3.80 4.73 -27.31
N VAL A 114 -3.91 3.40 -27.34
CA VAL A 114 -2.81 2.44 -27.35
C VAL A 114 -1.72 2.92 -28.30
N SER A 115 -0.49 2.96 -27.83
CA SER A 115 0.73 3.01 -28.64
C SER A 115 1.69 1.97 -28.07
N VAL A 116 1.69 0.80 -28.69
CA VAL A 116 2.82 -0.16 -28.75
C VAL A 116 3.57 0.23 -30.04
N PRO A 117 4.91 0.39 -30.05
CA PRO A 117 5.86 -0.74 -30.20
C PRO A 117 7.19 -0.46 -29.44
N SER A 118 8.22 -1.29 -29.33
CA SER A 118 8.70 -2.45 -30.09
C SER A 118 9.44 -3.40 -29.14
N GLU A 119 9.39 -4.68 -29.47
CA GLU A 119 10.44 -5.65 -29.16
C GLU A 119 11.67 -5.32 -29.99
N ASP A 120 12.84 -5.28 -29.37
CA ASP A 120 14.19 -5.46 -29.95
C ASP A 120 15.20 -4.89 -28.95
N ASP A 121 15.77 -5.74 -28.10
CA ASP A 121 17.23 -5.92 -28.01
C ASP A 121 17.56 -7.03 -27.01
N VAL A 122 17.68 -8.23 -27.55
CA VAL A 122 18.27 -9.39 -26.89
C VAL A 122 19.78 -9.17 -26.90
N VAL A 123 20.35 -8.69 -25.81
CA VAL A 123 21.79 -8.81 -25.56
C VAL A 123 22.02 -9.93 -24.57
N ILE A 124 22.26 -11.10 -25.14
CA ILE A 124 22.90 -12.25 -24.50
C ILE A 124 24.34 -11.84 -24.16
N VAL A 125 24.71 -11.90 -22.88
CA VAL A 125 26.11 -11.97 -22.44
C VAL A 125 26.28 -13.27 -21.66
N PRO A 126 27.20 -14.18 -22.04
CA PRO A 126 27.40 -15.44 -21.34
C PRO A 126 28.39 -15.30 -20.17
N ALA A 127 28.01 -15.93 -19.05
CA ALA A 127 28.79 -16.71 -18.08
C ALA A 127 30.23 -16.30 -17.70
N VAL A 128 30.46 -15.99 -16.41
CA VAL A 128 31.57 -16.53 -15.59
C VAL A 128 31.15 -16.64 -14.10
N ALA A 129 31.10 -17.90 -13.64
CA ALA A 129 31.41 -18.51 -12.33
C ALA A 129 31.25 -17.76 -10.96
N GLU A 130 30.48 -18.45 -10.09
CA GLU A 130 30.46 -18.57 -8.60
C GLU A 130 31.83 -18.68 -7.87
N PRO A 131 31.92 -18.81 -6.51
CA PRO A 131 30.95 -18.50 -5.42
C PRO A 131 31.58 -17.80 -4.17
N ALA A 132 30.76 -17.18 -3.30
CA ALA A 132 30.88 -17.20 -1.82
C ALA A 132 29.84 -16.27 -1.15
N PRO A 133 28.75 -16.79 -0.54
CA PRO A 133 27.88 -15.98 0.30
C PRO A 133 28.33 -16.02 1.76
N ALA A 134 28.88 -14.92 2.26
CA ALA A 134 28.95 -14.68 3.69
C ALA A 134 27.53 -14.33 4.19
N GLU A 135 27.04 -15.14 5.11
CA GLU A 135 25.76 -14.99 5.80
C GLU A 135 25.61 -13.60 6.43
N VAL A 136 24.67 -12.81 5.92
CA VAL A 136 24.12 -11.68 6.67
C VAL A 136 22.62 -11.90 6.80
N ASN A 137 22.25 -12.44 7.96
CA ASN A 137 20.90 -12.63 8.44
C ASN A 137 20.15 -11.28 8.49
N THR A 138 19.49 -10.94 7.39
CA THR A 138 18.42 -9.95 7.37
C THR A 138 17.18 -10.64 6.83
N PRO A 139 15.99 -10.53 7.47
CA PRO A 139 14.77 -11.16 6.97
C PRO A 139 14.43 -10.53 5.61
N THR A 140 14.87 -11.23 4.57
CA THR A 140 14.83 -10.77 3.19
C THR A 140 13.40 -10.89 2.71
N LYS A 141 12.80 -9.75 2.36
CA LYS A 141 11.48 -9.61 1.71
C LYS A 141 11.33 -10.50 0.45
N THR A 142 12.44 -11.00 -0.08
CA THR A 142 12.56 -11.91 -1.22
C THR A 142 12.13 -13.35 -0.92
N ARG A 143 12.34 -13.88 0.29
CA ARG A 143 11.94 -15.27 0.62
C ARG A 143 10.41 -15.44 0.67
N ALA A 144 9.70 -14.41 1.12
CA ALA A 144 8.24 -14.42 1.15
C ALA A 144 7.63 -14.41 -0.26
N SER A 145 8.30 -13.80 -1.25
CA SER A 145 7.81 -13.78 -2.64
C SER A 145 7.97 -15.15 -3.31
N ALA A 146 9.07 -15.86 -3.05
CA ALA A 146 9.30 -17.20 -3.58
C ALA A 146 8.32 -18.25 -3.03
N LEU A 147 7.97 -18.20 -1.74
CA LEU A 147 6.93 -19.10 -1.18
C LEU A 147 5.54 -18.79 -1.74
N THR A 148 5.23 -17.54 -2.06
CA THR A 148 3.93 -17.20 -2.65
C THR A 148 3.80 -17.58 -4.12
N ASP A 149 4.92 -17.69 -4.85
CA ASP A 149 4.92 -18.20 -6.23
C ASP A 149 4.73 -19.72 -6.27
N GLU A 150 5.40 -20.46 -5.38
CA GLU A 150 5.26 -21.92 -5.33
C GLU A 150 3.84 -22.35 -4.89
N ALA A 151 3.24 -21.63 -3.92
CA ALA A 151 1.84 -21.86 -3.55
C ALA A 151 0.85 -21.48 -4.68
N ALA A 152 1.26 -20.57 -5.57
CA ALA A 152 0.48 -20.18 -6.73
C ALA A 152 0.39 -21.29 -7.79
N GLU A 153 1.40 -22.16 -7.87
CA GLU A 153 1.43 -23.34 -8.75
C GLU A 153 0.74 -24.56 -8.13
N ARG A 154 0.74 -24.69 -6.80
CA ARG A 154 0.02 -25.76 -6.09
C ARG A 154 -1.50 -25.58 -6.03
N GLY A 155 -2.04 -24.50 -6.61
CA GLY A 155 -3.47 -24.20 -6.58
C GLY A 155 -3.98 -23.62 -5.26
N ASP A 156 -3.07 -23.30 -4.33
CA ASP A 156 -3.42 -22.76 -3.00
C ASP A 156 -3.70 -21.25 -3.07
N LEU A 157 -4.85 -20.89 -3.66
CA LEU A 157 -5.34 -19.50 -3.76
C LEU A 157 -5.43 -18.80 -2.39
N SER A 158 -5.57 -19.56 -1.31
CA SER A 158 -5.59 -19.06 0.07
C SER A 158 -4.27 -18.43 0.52
N ALA A 159 -3.13 -18.88 -0.01
CA ALA A 159 -1.81 -18.32 0.30
C ALA A 159 -1.56 -16.97 -0.39
N LEU A 160 -2.31 -16.69 -1.46
CA LEU A 160 -2.16 -15.46 -2.22
C LEU A 160 -2.70 -14.24 -1.47
N THR A 161 -2.06 -13.10 -1.72
CA THR A 161 -2.53 -11.81 -1.24
C THR A 161 -3.73 -11.32 -2.05
N VAL A 162 -4.53 -10.42 -1.49
CA VAL A 162 -5.68 -9.81 -2.19
C VAL A 162 -5.26 -9.12 -3.50
N VAL A 163 -4.05 -8.55 -3.54
CA VAL A 163 -3.52 -7.89 -4.74
C VAL A 163 -3.24 -8.91 -5.85
N GLN A 164 -2.58 -10.03 -5.53
CA GLN A 164 -2.32 -11.11 -6.48
C GLN A 164 -3.62 -11.74 -6.98
N LEU A 165 -4.58 -11.98 -6.09
CA LEU A 165 -5.90 -12.50 -6.45
C LEU A 165 -6.66 -11.57 -7.40
N ARG A 166 -6.58 -10.24 -7.20
CA ARG A 166 -7.17 -9.27 -8.14
C ARG A 166 -6.45 -9.23 -9.49
N GLY A 167 -5.15 -9.48 -9.51
CA GLY A 167 -4.39 -9.67 -10.75
C GLY A 167 -4.95 -10.83 -11.55
N ARG A 168 -5.07 -12.01 -10.93
CA ARG A 168 -5.65 -13.21 -11.54
C ARG A 168 -7.12 -13.01 -11.96
N ALA A 169 -7.91 -12.30 -11.15
CA ALA A 169 -9.30 -11.99 -11.50
C ALA A 169 -9.39 -11.11 -12.76
N ARG A 170 -8.45 -10.18 -12.95
CA ARG A 170 -8.36 -9.38 -14.17
C ARG A 170 -7.95 -10.23 -15.38
N GLU A 171 -7.02 -11.16 -15.20
CA GLU A 171 -6.56 -12.09 -16.25
C GLU A 171 -7.69 -13.03 -16.69
N LYS A 172 -8.51 -13.53 -15.76
CA LYS A 172 -9.74 -14.29 -16.06
C LYS A 172 -10.90 -13.43 -16.57
N GLY A 173 -10.74 -12.10 -16.68
CA GLY A 173 -11.78 -11.20 -17.18
C GLY A 173 -12.98 -11.02 -16.23
N LEU A 174 -12.85 -11.37 -14.95
CA LEU A 174 -13.89 -11.11 -13.95
C LEU A 174 -14.14 -9.60 -13.85
N THR A 175 -15.41 -9.20 -13.76
CA THR A 175 -15.80 -7.80 -13.54
C THR A 175 -16.21 -7.61 -12.08
N GLY A 176 -16.11 -6.39 -11.54
CA GLY A 176 -16.50 -6.12 -10.15
C GLY A 176 -15.55 -6.64 -9.06
N TYR A 177 -14.46 -7.32 -9.41
CA TYR A 177 -13.45 -7.87 -8.46
C TYR A 177 -12.86 -6.86 -7.48
N GLY A 178 -12.93 -5.56 -7.78
CA GLY A 178 -12.49 -4.49 -6.86
C GLY A 178 -13.30 -4.42 -5.56
N LYS A 179 -14.54 -4.92 -5.57
CA LYS A 179 -15.43 -4.98 -4.39
C LYS A 179 -15.37 -6.32 -3.66
N PHE A 180 -14.73 -7.33 -4.24
CA PHE A 180 -14.69 -8.66 -3.67
C PHE A 180 -13.75 -8.72 -2.47
N THR A 181 -14.19 -9.44 -1.44
CA THR A 181 -13.35 -9.85 -0.29
C THR A 181 -12.37 -10.93 -0.72
N LYS A 182 -11.33 -11.22 0.10
CA LYS A 182 -10.35 -12.28 -0.20
C LYS A 182 -11.03 -13.62 -0.49
N ALA A 183 -12.03 -14.00 0.32
CA ALA A 183 -12.78 -15.24 0.15
C ALA A 183 -13.59 -15.26 -1.16
N GLN A 184 -14.25 -14.15 -1.51
CA GLN A 184 -15.01 -14.05 -2.76
C GLN A 184 -14.11 -14.13 -4.00
N LEU A 185 -12.92 -13.54 -3.93
CA LEU A 185 -11.92 -13.66 -5.00
C LEU A 185 -11.44 -15.10 -5.16
N ILE A 186 -11.19 -15.81 -4.07
CA ILE A 186 -10.78 -17.23 -4.12
C ILE A 186 -11.89 -18.08 -4.72
N ALA A 187 -13.14 -17.92 -4.26
CA ALA A 187 -14.29 -18.67 -4.78
C ALA A 187 -14.47 -18.44 -6.29
N SER A 188 -14.44 -17.18 -6.75
CA SER A 188 -14.62 -16.85 -8.18
C SER A 188 -13.47 -17.32 -9.08
N LEU A 189 -12.30 -17.63 -8.50
CA LEU A 189 -11.13 -18.10 -9.24
C LEU A 189 -10.98 -19.62 -9.22
N ALA A 190 -11.72 -20.32 -8.35
CA ALA A 190 -11.71 -21.78 -8.23
C ALA A 190 -12.64 -22.47 -9.25
N ASP A 191 -13.60 -21.75 -9.82
CA ASP A 191 -14.39 -22.15 -11.00
C ASP A 191 -13.58 -22.03 -12.31
#